data_AF-A0A3P7L602-F1
#
_entry.id   AF-A0A3P7L602-F1
#
_cell.length_a   1.000
_cell.length_b   1.000
_cell.length_c   1.000
_cell.angle_alpha   90.00
_cell.angle_beta   90.00
_cell.angle_gamma   90.00
#
_symmetry.space_group_name_H-M   'P 1'
#
loop_
_entity.id
_entity.type
_entity.pdbx_description
1 polymer ?
#
loop_
_entity_poly.entity_id
_entity_poly.type
_entity_poly.pdbx_seq_one_letter_code
_entity_poly.pdbx_strand_id
1 'polypeptide(L)' 'MVSVYQTIDTSHEDLIHDAQLNYYGTVLATCSSDEVIKLFDITNKKQTQIAELRG' A
#
# COMPACT_ATOMS: atom_id res chain seq x y z
N MET A 1 8.85 -8.60 -20.29
CA MET A 1 9.57 -8.95 -19.04
C MET A 1 9.09 -7.98 -17.98
N VAL A 2 8.51 -8.49 -16.89
CA VAL A 2 8.05 -7.66 -15.76
C VAL A 2 9.20 -7.53 -14.78
N SER A 3 9.51 -6.31 -14.37
CA SER A 3 10.57 -6.01 -13.42
C SER A 3 9.96 -5.68 -12.07
N VAL A 4 10.43 -6.31 -11.00
CA VAL A 4 10.03 -5.93 -9.64
C VAL A 4 10.57 -4.53 -9.36
N TYR A 5 9.68 -3.57 -9.09
CA TYR A 5 10.06 -2.19 -8.79
C TYR A 5 10.43 -2.02 -7.31
N GLN A 6 9.58 -2.53 -6.42
CA GLN A 6 9.73 -2.44 -4.96
C GLN A 6 8.89 -3.53 -4.28
N THR A 7 9.43 -4.13 -3.23
CA THR A 7 8.67 -4.99 -2.30
C THR A 7 8.23 -4.12 -1.13
N ILE A 8 6.95 -4.20 -0.77
CA ILE A 8 6.34 -3.36 0.27
C ILE A 8 5.72 -4.30 1.30
N ASP A 9 6.02 -4.06 2.56
CA ASP A 9 5.36 -4.73 3.68
C ASP A 9 4.14 -3.89 4.06
N THR A 10 2.95 -4.43 3.82
CA THR A 10 1.69 -3.71 4.03
C THR A 10 1.22 -3.77 5.49
N SER A 11 1.87 -4.59 6.32
CA SER A 11 1.59 -4.72 7.76
C SER A 11 0.10 -4.87 8.10
N HIS A 12 -0.67 -5.52 7.23
CA HIS A 12 -2.07 -5.87 7.49
C HIS A 12 -2.13 -7.11 8.38
N GLU A 13 -3.12 -7.15 9.27
CA GLU A 13 -3.31 -8.30 10.18
C GLU A 13 -4.04 -9.46 9.51
N ASP A 14 -4.64 -9.21 8.34
CA ASP A 14 -5.38 -10.17 7.53
C ASP A 14 -5.07 -9.99 6.03
N LEU A 15 -5.70 -10.80 5.19
CA LEU A 15 -5.55 -10.89 3.75
C LEU A 15 -5.85 -9.56 3.06
N ILE A 16 -4.90 -9.14 2.23
CA ILE A 16 -5.05 -8.01 1.32
C ILE A 16 -5.94 -8.45 0.16
N HIS A 17 -7.01 -7.70 -0.11
CA HIS A 17 -7.90 -7.95 -1.24
C HIS A 17 -7.47 -7.19 -2.48
N ASP A 18 -7.07 -5.93 -2.29
CA ASP A 18 -6.73 -5.04 -3.39
C ASP A 18 -5.62 -4.06 -3.00
N ALA A 19 -4.83 -3.68 -4.00
CA ALA A 19 -3.75 -2.73 -3.88
C ALA A 19 -3.68 -1.87 -5.15
N GLN A 20 -3.89 -0.57 -5.02
CA GLN A 20 -3.94 0.34 -6.16
C GLN A 20 -3.02 1.54 -5.97
N LEU A 21 -2.29 1.90 -7.03
CA LEU A 21 -1.49 3.12 -7.06
C LEU A 21 -2.34 4.34 -7.44
N ASN A 22 -1.94 5.50 -6.93
CA ASN A 22 -2.42 6.78 -7.42
C ASN A 22 -1.91 7.08 -8.83
N TYR A 23 -2.47 8.11 -9.47
CA TYR A 23 -2.11 8.49 -10.84
C TYR A 23 -0.61 8.78 -11.04
N TYR A 24 0.06 9.31 -10.01
CA TYR A 24 1.48 9.66 -10.05
C TYR A 24 2.41 8.49 -9.71
N GLY A 25 1.88 7.33 -9.28
CA GLY A 25 2.68 6.21 -8.79
C GLY A 25 3.48 6.53 -7.53
N THR A 26 3.08 7.54 -6.76
CA THR A 26 3.74 7.96 -5.52
C THR A 26 3.11 7.37 -4.27
N VAL A 27 1.81 7.05 -4.34
CA VAL A 27 1.04 6.53 -3.22
C VAL A 27 0.38 5.22 -3.62
N LEU A 28 0.52 4.21 -2.77
CA LEU A 28 -0.15 2.92 -2.84
C LEU A 28 -1.23 2.86 -1.76
N ALA A 29 -2.46 2.58 -2.15
CA ALA A 29 -3.56 2.26 -1.25
C ALA A 29 -3.73 0.74 -1.19
N THR A 30 -3.86 0.19 0.02
CA THR A 30 -4.13 -1.23 0.25
C THR A 30 -5.39 -1.39 1.09
N CYS A 31 -6.20 -2.39 0.74
CA CYS A 31 -7.41 -2.75 1.45
C CYS A 31 -7.33 -4.21 1.89
N SER A 32 -7.64 -4.49 3.15
CA SER A 32 -7.59 -5.81 3.75
C SER A 32 -8.90 -6.17 4.47
N SER A 33 -9.09 -7.46 4.77
CA SER A 33 -10.18 -7.96 5.62
C SER A 33 -10.13 -7.43 7.05
N ASP A 34 -9.02 -6.81 7.47
CA ASP A 34 -8.87 -6.20 8.80
C ASP A 34 -9.71 -4.92 8.98
N GLU A 35 -10.58 -4.59 8.01
CA GLU A 35 -11.41 -3.38 7.96
C GLU A 35 -10.59 -2.09 7.98
N VAL A 36 -9.29 -2.19 7.61
CA VAL A 36 -8.36 -1.07 7.57
C VAL A 36 -7.92 -0.81 6.15
N ILE A 37 -7.96 0.46 5.76
CA ILE A 37 -7.33 0.94 4.53
C ILE A 37 -6.03 1.63 4.90
N LYS A 38 -4.91 1.13 4.39
CA LYS A 38 -3.59 1.72 4.63
C LYS A 38 -3.09 2.42 3.37
N LEU A 39 -2.55 3.62 3.56
CA LEU A 39 -1.93 4.40 2.51
C LEU A 39 -0.42 4.42 2.73
N PHE A 40 0.34 4.06 1.70
CA PHE A 40 1.79 4.02 1.70
C PHE A 40 2.35 4.98 0.67
N ASP A 41 3.22 5.88 1.10
CA ASP A 41 4.07 6.66 0.20
C ASP A 41 5.24 5.77 -0.21
N ILE A 42 5.40 5.59 -1.51
CA ILE A 42 6.45 4.76 -2.12
C ILE A 42 7.48 5.62 -2.87
N THR A 43 7.47 6.93 -2.66
CA THR A 43 8.42 7.86 -3.25
C THR A 43 9.84 7.50 -2.80
N ASN A 44 10.79 7.46 -3.74
CA ASN A 44 12.21 7.17 -3.49
C ASN A 44 12.52 5.80 -2.84
N LYS A 45 11.77 4.74 -3.17
CA LYS A 45 11.99 3.37 -2.66
C LYS A 45 11.85 3.22 -1.14
N LYS A 46 11.30 4.22 -0.47
CA LYS A 46 11.04 4.17 0.96
C LYS A 46 9.55 3.92 1.12
N GLN A 47 9.18 2.92 1.91
CA GLN A 47 7.79 2.75 2.32
C GLN A 47 7.55 3.62 3.55
N THR A 48 6.60 4.56 3.44
CA THR A 48 6.17 5.37 4.58
C THR A 48 4.66 5.25 4.70
N GLN A 49 4.15 4.72 5.80
CA GLN A 49 2.70 4.73 6.04
C GLN A 49 2.27 6.18 6.23
N ILE A 50 1.41 6.66 5.33
CA ILE A 50 0.90 8.04 5.32
C ILE A 50 -0.30 8.15 6.25
N ALA A 51 -1.19 7.17 6.15
CA ALA A 51 -2.44 7.16 6.85
C ALA A 51 -2.95 5.74 7.02
N GLU A 52 -3.71 5.58 8.10
CA GLU A 52 -4.49 4.39 8.38
C GLU A 52 -5.92 4.86 8.59
N LEU A 53 -6.80 4.42 7.70
CA LEU A 53 -8.22 4.72 7.74
C LEU A 53 -8.93 3.50 8.31
N ARG A 54 -9.58 3.70 9.45
CA ARG A 54 -10.48 2.74 10.08
C ARG A 54 -11.88 3.32 10.08
N GLY A 55 -12.86 2.49 9.75
CA GLY A 55 -14.29 2.83 9.81
C GLY A 55 -14.80 2.92 11.24
#